data_AF-A0A6J4FZU9-F1
#
_entry.id   AF-A0A6J4FZU9-F1
#
_cell.length_a   1.000
_cell.length_b   1.000
_cell.length_c   1.000
_cell.angle_alpha   90.00
_cell.angle_beta   90.00
_cell.angle_gamma   90.00
#
_symmetry.space_group_name_H-M   'P 1'
#
loop_
_entity.id
_entity.type
_entity.pdbx_description
1 polymer ?
#
loop_
_entity_poly.entity_id
_entity_poly.type
_entity_poly.pdbx_seq_one_letter_code
_entity_poly.pdbx_strand_id
1 'polypeptide(L)'
;MVGVIASVIGFPIADTIAAIGVSALVGRIGLELIGTSVRGLMDSSVDTELLQTAWQVAMDTPMVHSIYFLRGRHVGEDVQFDIRLRVDPNLRVKDSSMVAEAVRRRIQEEIPHARDIRLFVSPAPAAAARA
;
A
#
# COMPACT_ATOMS: atom_id res chain seq x y z
N MET A 1 -41.76 -16.33 32.69
CA MET A 1 -41.13 -17.66 32.82
C MET A 1 -41.82 -18.66 31.88
N VAL A 2 -41.74 -18.43 30.57
CA VAL A 2 -42.33 -19.30 29.53
C VAL A 2 -41.23 -19.89 28.61
N GLY A 3 -40.08 -19.22 28.50
CA GLY A 3 -38.96 -19.67 27.65
C GLY A 3 -38.21 -20.91 28.14
N VAL A 4 -38.20 -21.20 29.45
CA VAL A 4 -37.46 -22.34 30.00
C VAL A 4 -38.24 -23.66 29.86
N ILE A 5 -39.57 -23.60 29.84
CA ILE A 5 -40.42 -24.80 29.69
C ILE A 5 -40.46 -25.27 28.22
N ALA A 6 -40.36 -24.35 27.26
CA ALA A 6 -40.27 -24.68 25.83
C ALA A 6 -38.93 -25.34 25.44
N SER A 7 -37.87 -25.15 26.23
CA SER A 7 -36.52 -25.68 25.95
C SER A 7 -36.34 -27.15 26.36
N VAL A 8 -37.21 -27.71 27.20
CA VAL A 8 -37.01 -29.05 27.78
C VAL A 8 -37.71 -30.14 26.97
N ILE A 9 -38.60 -29.77 26.03
CA ILE A 9 -39.39 -30.72 25.24
C ILE A 9 -39.11 -30.51 23.75
N GLY A 10 -38.13 -31.24 23.21
CA GLY A 10 -38.41 -31.95 21.96
C GLY A 10 -37.54 -31.73 20.72
N PHE A 11 -36.47 -30.92 20.71
CA PHE A 11 -35.62 -30.85 19.51
C PHE A 11 -34.11 -30.69 19.81
N PRO A 12 -33.41 -31.75 20.26
CA PRO A 12 -31.94 -31.80 20.20
C PRO A 12 -31.39 -31.53 18.78
N ILE A 13 -32.23 -31.78 17.76
CA ILE A 13 -31.96 -31.48 16.36
C ILE A 13 -31.94 -29.96 16.10
N ALA A 14 -32.77 -29.16 16.79
CA ALA A 14 -32.82 -27.72 16.60
C ALA A 14 -31.54 -27.03 17.09
N ASP A 15 -30.99 -27.48 18.22
CA ASP A 15 -29.71 -26.99 18.75
C ASP A 15 -28.56 -27.35 17.80
N THR A 16 -28.57 -28.57 17.25
CA THR A 16 -27.59 -29.02 16.26
C THR A 16 -27.63 -28.18 14.98
N ILE A 17 -28.83 -27.85 14.48
CA ILE A 17 -29.01 -27.00 13.29
C ILE A 17 -28.51 -25.57 13.55
N ALA A 18 -28.80 -25.02 14.74
CA ALA A 18 -28.30 -23.71 15.15
C ALA A 18 -26.77 -23.70 15.24
N ALA A 19 -26.16 -24.73 15.82
CA ALA A 19 -24.71 -24.87 15.93
C ALA A 19 -24.02 -24.94 14.56
N ILE A 20 -24.61 -25.65 13.58
CA ILE A 20 -24.11 -25.70 12.20
C ILE A 20 -24.18 -24.31 11.54
N GLY A 21 -25.28 -23.58 11.73
CA GLY A 21 -25.45 -22.22 11.20
C GLY A 21 -24.44 -21.24 11.78
N VAL A 22 -24.23 -21.27 13.10
CA VAL A 22 -23.24 -20.42 13.79
C VAL A 22 -21.81 -20.79 13.38
N SER A 23 -21.50 -22.09 13.29
CA SER A 23 -20.20 -22.58 12.78
C SER A 23 -19.91 -22.05 11.38
N ALA A 24 -20.89 -22.09 10.47
CA ALA A 24 -20.73 -21.54 9.12
C ALA A 24 -20.52 -20.02 9.12
N LEU A 25 -21.22 -19.28 9.99
CA LEU A 25 -21.04 -17.83 10.12
C LEU A 25 -19.65 -17.47 10.65
N VAL A 26 -19.22 -18.12 11.73
CA VAL A 26 -17.89 -17.91 12.34
C VAL A 26 -16.79 -18.35 11.37
N GLY A 27 -16.97 -19.48 10.66
CA GLY A 27 -16.04 -19.94 9.65
C GLY A 27 -15.91 -18.95 8.49
N ARG A 28 -17.02 -18.37 8.01
CA ARG A 28 -16.99 -17.34 6.96
C ARG A 28 -16.22 -16.09 7.41
N ILE A 29 -16.52 -15.59 8.61
CA ILE A 29 -15.83 -14.43 9.21
C ILE A 29 -14.34 -14.75 9.41
N GLY A 30 -14.01 -15.95 9.88
CA GLY A 30 -12.64 -16.42 10.05
C GLY A 30 -11.87 -16.50 8.74
N LEU A 31 -12.47 -17.05 7.68
CA LEU A 31 -11.86 -17.10 6.34
C LEU A 31 -11.66 -15.69 5.76
N GLU A 32 -12.60 -14.79 5.99
CA GLU A 32 -12.47 -13.38 5.59
C GLU A 32 -11.35 -12.67 6.37
N LEU A 33 -11.29 -12.85 7.69
CA LEU A 33 -10.23 -12.32 8.55
C LEU A 33 -8.85 -12.90 8.21
N ILE A 34 -8.74 -14.20 7.97
CA ILE A 34 -7.50 -14.85 7.57
C ILE A 34 -7.10 -14.37 6.19
N GLY A 35 -8.02 -14.30 5.23
CA GLY A 35 -7.74 -13.77 3.90
C GLY A 35 -7.26 -12.32 3.94
N THR A 36 -7.91 -11.46 4.72
CA THR A 36 -7.55 -10.05 4.89
C THR A 36 -6.24 -9.88 5.68
N SER A 37 -6.01 -10.69 6.71
CA SER A 37 -4.78 -10.65 7.50
C SER A 37 -3.59 -11.21 6.73
N VAL A 38 -3.77 -12.31 5.99
CA VAL A 38 -2.73 -12.88 5.10
C VAL A 38 -2.43 -11.91 3.97
N ARG A 39 -3.44 -11.28 3.34
CA ARG A 39 -3.20 -10.19 2.38
C ARG A 39 -2.44 -9.02 3.02
N GLY A 40 -2.81 -8.61 4.24
CA GLY A 40 -2.11 -7.57 4.99
C GLY A 40 -0.68 -7.95 5.40
N LEU A 41 -0.38 -9.23 5.60
CA LEU A 41 0.92 -9.75 6.03
C LEU A 41 1.85 -10.14 4.87
N MET A 42 1.31 -10.68 3.77
CA MET A 42 2.09 -11.07 2.59
C MET A 42 2.24 -9.93 1.57
N ASP A 43 1.26 -9.03 1.45
CA ASP A 43 1.27 -8.05 0.35
C ASP A 43 0.43 -6.78 0.59
N SER A 44 0.45 -6.21 1.79
CA SER A 44 0.21 -4.75 1.93
C SER A 44 1.45 -3.95 1.49
N SER A 45 2.05 -4.36 0.37
CA SER A 45 2.73 -3.42 -0.50
C SER A 45 1.63 -2.48 -1.01
N VAL A 46 1.83 -1.18 -0.83
CA VAL A 46 0.86 -0.12 -1.11
C VAL A 46 0.04 -0.39 -2.38
N ASP A 47 -1.27 -0.06 -2.35
CA ASP A 47 -2.17 -0.25 -3.49
C ASP A 47 -1.45 0.06 -4.81
N THR A 48 -1.48 -0.91 -5.73
CA THR A 48 -0.72 -0.79 -7.00
C THR A 48 -1.11 0.48 -7.77
N GLU A 49 -2.36 0.93 -7.62
CA GLU A 49 -2.86 2.20 -8.14
C GLU A 49 -2.11 3.40 -7.56
N LEU A 50 -1.93 3.46 -6.22
CA LEU A 50 -1.15 4.52 -5.57
C LEU A 50 0.32 4.52 -6.00
N LEU A 51 0.91 3.33 -6.16
CA LEU A 51 2.27 3.20 -6.69
C LEU A 51 2.38 3.70 -8.13
N GLN A 52 1.39 3.39 -8.98
CA GLN A 52 1.36 3.87 -10.36
C GLN A 52 1.19 5.38 -10.42
N THR A 53 0.29 5.97 -9.63
CA THR A 53 0.11 7.42 -9.53
C THR A 53 1.41 8.09 -9.09
N ALA A 54 2.06 7.61 -8.03
CA ALA A 54 3.33 8.14 -7.58
C ALA A 54 4.43 8.05 -8.65
N TRP A 55 4.46 6.96 -9.42
CA TRP A 55 5.40 6.78 -10.53
C TRP A 55 5.16 7.78 -11.66
N GLN A 56 3.90 7.95 -12.10
CA GLN A 56 3.53 8.90 -13.16
C GLN A 56 3.89 10.32 -12.76
N VAL A 57 3.49 10.76 -11.57
CA VAL A 57 3.77 12.10 -11.04
C VAL A 57 5.27 12.39 -10.98
N ALA A 58 6.06 11.40 -10.55
CA ALA A 58 7.50 11.52 -10.48
C ALA A 58 8.16 11.54 -11.87
N MET A 59 7.64 10.80 -12.85
CA MET A 59 8.10 10.84 -14.26
C MET A 59 7.72 12.13 -14.98
N ASP A 60 6.53 12.68 -14.71
CA ASP A 60 6.06 13.95 -15.29
C ASP A 60 6.79 15.18 -14.73
N THR A 61 7.57 15.00 -13.65
CA THR A 61 8.33 16.09 -13.08
C THR A 61 9.56 16.41 -13.94
N PRO A 62 9.76 17.68 -14.37
CA PRO A 62 10.89 18.07 -15.19
C PRO A 62 12.23 17.69 -14.57
N MET A 63 13.20 17.32 -15.42
CA MET A 63 14.57 16.93 -15.06
C MET A 63 14.71 15.56 -14.38
N VAL A 64 13.61 14.81 -14.20
CA VAL A 64 13.68 13.39 -13.84
C VAL A 64 13.93 12.57 -15.10
N HIS A 65 15.05 11.84 -15.13
CA HIS A 65 15.44 11.02 -16.28
C HIS A 65 14.89 9.59 -16.18
N SER A 66 14.98 8.96 -15.00
CA SER A 66 14.41 7.64 -14.77
C SER A 66 14.23 7.33 -13.28
N ILE A 67 13.26 6.48 -12.95
CA ILE A 67 13.07 5.92 -11.60
C ILE A 67 13.43 4.45 -11.71
N TYR A 68 14.40 3.99 -10.90
CA TYR A 68 14.85 2.59 -10.92
C TYR A 68 14.45 1.83 -9.66
N PHE A 69 13.92 2.54 -8.67
CA PHE A 69 13.40 1.96 -7.46
C PHE A 69 12.26 2.84 -6.94
N LEU A 70 11.09 2.24 -6.79
CA LEU A 70 9.92 2.84 -6.15
C LEU A 70 9.33 1.79 -5.23
N ARG A 71 9.19 2.14 -3.95
CA ARG A 71 8.58 1.27 -2.95
C ARG A 71 7.63 2.07 -2.08
N GLY A 72 6.39 1.60 -1.99
CA GLY A 72 5.39 2.10 -1.06
C GLY A 72 5.24 1.15 0.12
N ARG A 73 5.00 1.69 1.31
CA ARG A 73 4.64 0.92 2.51
C ARG A 73 3.55 1.65 3.30
N HIS A 74 2.51 0.93 3.72
CA HIS A 74 1.55 1.44 4.68
C HIS A 74 2.16 1.53 6.09
N VAL A 75 1.91 2.64 6.78
CA VAL A 75 2.29 2.87 8.17
C VAL A 75 1.08 3.45 8.90
N GLY A 76 0.32 2.58 9.57
CA GLY A 76 -0.97 2.95 10.16
C GLY A 76 -1.99 3.27 9.07
N GLU A 77 -2.58 4.46 9.12
CA GLU A 77 -3.49 5.00 8.09
C GLU A 77 -2.73 5.72 6.95
N ASP A 78 -1.45 6.02 7.15
CA ASP A 78 -0.64 6.76 6.19
C ASP A 78 0.15 5.84 5.27
N VAL A 79 0.65 6.42 4.18
CA VAL A 79 1.54 5.76 3.22
C VAL A 79 2.90 6.44 3.23
N GLN A 80 3.96 5.62 3.25
CA GLN A 80 5.33 6.04 3.04
C GLN A 80 5.84 5.62 1.67
N PHE A 81 6.56 6.51 1.00
CA PHE A 81 7.20 6.23 -0.28
C PHE A 81 8.72 6.35 -0.16
N ASP A 82 9.43 5.38 -0.72
CA ASP A 82 10.89 5.41 -0.95
C ASP A 82 11.11 5.38 -2.45
N ILE A 83 11.60 6.49 -2.99
CA ILE A 83 11.77 6.69 -4.44
C ILE A 83 13.23 7.02 -4.71
N ARG A 84 13.84 6.26 -5.61
CA ARG A 84 15.19 6.53 -6.11
C ARG A 84 15.12 6.86 -7.58
N LEU A 85 15.52 8.08 -7.89
CA LEU A 85 15.42 8.66 -9.21
C LEU A 85 16.78 9.13 -9.71
N ARG A 86 16.91 9.14 -11.03
CA ARG A 86 18.06 9.64 -11.75
C ARG A 86 17.74 11.00 -12.35
N VAL A 87 18.66 11.93 -12.20
CA VAL A 87 18.62 13.25 -12.83
C VAL A 87 19.76 13.39 -13.85
N ASP A 88 19.70 14.43 -14.68
CA ASP A 88 20.75 14.76 -15.62
C ASP A 88 22.12 14.85 -14.90
N PRO A 89 23.18 14.18 -15.40
CA PRO A 89 24.52 14.25 -14.80
C PRO A 89 25.14 15.65 -14.81
N ASN A 90 24.67 16.55 -15.67
CA ASN A 90 25.12 17.95 -15.74
C ASN A 90 24.34 18.86 -14.78
N LEU A 91 23.32 18.33 -14.08
CA LEU A 91 22.53 19.10 -13.12
C LEU A 91 23.39 19.45 -11.89
N ARG A 92 23.30 20.70 -11.44
CA ARG A 92 24.00 21.11 -10.21
C ARG A 92 23.36 20.40 -9.01
N VAL A 93 24.18 20.06 -8.01
CA VAL A 93 23.71 19.45 -6.75
C VAL A 93 22.62 20.28 -6.06
N LYS A 94 22.68 21.61 -6.19
CA LYS A 94 21.62 22.49 -5.66
C LYS A 94 20.28 22.28 -6.37
N ASP A 95 20.31 22.12 -7.68
CA ASP A 95 19.11 22.00 -8.51
C ASP A 95 18.49 20.61 -8.36
N SER A 96 19.28 19.56 -8.10
CA SER A 96 18.77 18.21 -7.83
C SER A 96 17.94 18.13 -6.55
N SER A 97 18.29 18.90 -5.52
CA SER A 97 17.46 19.03 -4.32
C SER A 97 16.13 19.73 -4.62
N MET A 98 16.12 20.71 -5.52
CA MET A 98 14.87 21.37 -5.95
C MET A 98 13.96 20.42 -6.74
N VAL A 99 14.54 19.57 -7.58
CA VAL A 99 13.81 18.51 -8.31
C VAL A 99 13.18 17.53 -7.32
N ALA A 100 13.95 17.04 -6.34
CA ALA A 100 13.42 16.16 -5.31
C ALA A 100 12.25 16.81 -4.58
N GLU A 101 12.40 18.06 -4.13
CA GLU A 101 11.34 18.77 -3.43
C GLU A 101 10.10 19.01 -4.29
N ALA A 102 10.28 19.25 -5.61
CA ALA A 102 9.17 19.37 -6.54
C ALA A 102 8.41 18.04 -6.70
N VAL A 103 9.11 16.91 -6.85
CA VAL A 103 8.51 15.57 -6.88
C VAL A 103 7.75 15.31 -5.59
N ARG A 104 8.36 15.59 -4.43
CA ARG A 104 7.76 15.40 -3.11
C ARG A 104 6.43 16.13 -2.98
N ARG A 105 6.41 17.41 -3.35
CA ARG A 105 5.21 18.25 -3.28
C ARG A 105 4.09 17.71 -4.18
N ARG A 106 4.41 17.35 -5.43
CA ARG A 106 3.39 16.83 -6.35
C ARG A 106 2.79 15.50 -5.90
N ILE A 107 3.60 14.60 -5.34
CA ILE A 107 3.08 13.34 -4.80
C ILE A 107 2.17 13.61 -3.59
N GLN A 108 2.50 14.60 -2.74
CA GLN A 108 1.64 15.02 -1.62
C GLN A 108 0.32 15.66 -2.08
N GLU A 109 0.32 16.36 -3.22
CA GLU A 109 -0.90 16.96 -3.80
C GLU A 109 -1.85 15.88 -4.34
N GLU A 110 -1.32 14.87 -5.03
CA GLU A 110 -2.12 13.79 -5.64
C GLU A 110 -2.50 12.69 -4.64
N ILE A 111 -1.68 12.45 -3.61
CA ILE A 111 -1.90 11.41 -2.60
C ILE A 111 -1.88 12.05 -1.20
N PRO A 112 -3.05 12.50 -0.68
CA PRO A 112 -3.15 13.20 0.61
C PRO A 112 -2.64 12.39 1.80
N HIS A 113 -2.69 11.06 1.72
CA HIS A 113 -2.22 10.13 2.75
C HIS A 113 -0.70 9.86 2.69
N ALA A 114 0.04 10.49 1.76
CA ALA A 114 1.49 10.32 1.59
C ALA A 114 2.30 11.23 2.54
N ARG A 115 2.44 10.81 3.80
CA ARG A 115 3.05 11.65 4.85
C ARG A 115 4.58 11.69 4.83
N ASP A 116 5.22 10.56 4.56
CA ASP A 116 6.69 10.43 4.57
C ASP A 116 7.19 9.94 3.21
N ILE A 117 7.82 10.83 2.45
CA ILE A 117 8.33 10.56 1.10
C ILE A 117 9.84 10.78 1.13
N ARG A 118 10.59 9.68 1.04
CA ARG A 118 12.04 9.69 0.97
C ARG A 118 12.47 9.62 -0.48
N LEU A 119 13.18 10.65 -0.91
CA LEU A 119 13.69 10.78 -2.27
C LEU A 119 15.21 10.70 -2.24
N PHE A 120 15.76 9.77 -3.01
CA PHE A 120 17.19 9.69 -3.26
C PHE A 120 17.48 10.04 -4.71
N VAL A 121 18.23 11.11 -4.92
CA VAL A 121 18.61 11.57 -6.25
C VAL A 121 20.02 11.14 -6.55
N SER A 122 20.20 10.43 -7.67
CA SER A 122 21.51 10.06 -8.19
C SER A 122 21.70 10.67 -9.58
N PRO A 123 22.93 11.05 -9.97
CA PRO A 123 23.20 11.37 -11.36
C PRO A 123 22.96 10.13 -12.22
N ALA A 124 22.37 10.31 -13.41
CA ALA A 124 22.29 9.22 -14.37
C ALA A 124 23.71 8.76 -14.75
N PRO A 125 23.94 7.45 -14.97
CA PRO A 125 25.22 7.00 -15.47
C PRO A 125 25.50 7.74 -16.78
N ALA A 126 26.60 8.52 -16.81
CA ALA A 126 27.11 9.04 -18.07
C ALA A 126 27.26 7.84 -19.00
N ALA A 127 26.58 7.87 -20.14
CA ALA A 127 26.61 6.78 -21.11
C ALA A 127 28.06 6.32 -21.25
N ALA A 128 28.35 5.10 -20.78
CA ALA A 128 29.68 4.55 -20.84
C ALA A 128 30.12 4.69 -22.29
N ALA A 129 31.16 5.50 -22.51
CA ALA A 129 31.85 5.57 -23.77
C ALA A 129 32.24 4.13 -24.10
N ARG A 130 31.47 3.50 -25.00
CA ARG A 130 31.81 2.25 -25.63
C ARG A 130 33.01 2.57 -26.52
N ALA A 131 34.21 2.36 -25.97
CA ALA A 131 35.43 2.19 -26.72
C ALA A 131 35.51 0.74 -27.23
#